data_AF-A0A7K0T8D4-F1
#
_entry.id   AF-A0A7K0T8D4-F1
#
_cell.length_a   1.000
_cell.length_b   1.000
_cell.length_c   1.000
_cell.angle_alpha   90.00
_cell.angle_beta   90.00
_cell.angle_gamma   90.00
#
_symmetry.space_group_name_H-M   'P 1'
#
loop_
_entity.id
_entity.type
_entity.pdbx_description
1 polymer ?
#
loop_
_entity_poly.entity_id
_entity_poly.type
_entity_poly.pdbx_seq_one_letter_code
_entity_poly.pdbx_strand_id
1 'polypeptide(L)'
;MSSPTTPGSIGPGEFFPVIGVGPHEKPWPEGAQYDSELLLNGDRRNVLDHYRYWSVEAIVADLDTKRHKLHIAIENWQHDLNIGSVVRTANAFNVAGVHIVGKRDWNKRGAMVTDR
;
A
#
# COMPACT_ATOMS: atom_id res chain seq x y z
N MET A 1 33.03 -1.68 6.45
CA MET A 1 32.28 -0.42 6.30
C MET A 1 31.81 -0.36 4.85
N SER A 2 30.65 -0.92 4.56
CA SER A 2 30.14 -1.05 3.20
C SER A 2 29.41 0.23 2.81
N SER A 3 29.83 0.82 1.70
CA SER A 3 29.37 2.09 1.15
C SER A 3 27.85 2.16 0.96
N PRO A 4 27.22 3.33 1.16
CA PRO A 4 25.80 3.49 0.92
C PRO A 4 25.52 3.37 -0.58
N THR A 5 24.44 2.64 -0.88
CA THR A 5 23.92 2.39 -2.22
C THR A 5 23.78 3.70 -3.01
N THR A 6 24.56 3.82 -4.09
CA THR A 6 24.43 4.89 -5.09
C THR A 6 22.96 5.03 -5.52
N PRO A 7 22.35 6.24 -5.45
CA PRO A 7 21.04 6.46 -6.06
C PRO A 7 21.13 6.14 -7.55
N GLY A 8 20.18 5.35 -8.06
CA GLY A 8 20.11 5.05 -9.50
C GLY A 8 20.18 6.34 -10.31
N SER A 9 21.08 6.38 -11.30
CA SER A 9 21.25 7.52 -12.20
C SER A 9 19.94 7.77 -12.95
N ILE A 10 19.26 8.87 -12.61
CA ILE A 10 18.03 9.31 -13.26
C ILE A 10 18.38 9.83 -14.67
N GLY A 11 17.77 9.25 -15.71
CA GLY A 11 17.93 9.73 -17.08
C GLY A 11 17.22 11.07 -17.33
N PRO A 12 17.65 11.87 -18.33
CA PRO A 12 16.93 13.10 -18.69
C PRO A 12 15.49 12.78 -19.10
N GLY A 13 14.51 13.27 -18.34
CA GLY A 13 13.08 13.06 -18.59
C GLY A 13 12.39 12.05 -17.67
N GLU A 14 13.13 11.31 -16.85
CA GLU A 14 12.54 10.43 -15.82
C GLU A 14 12.37 11.20 -14.50
N PHE A 15 11.16 11.62 -14.17
CA PHE A 15 10.82 12.01 -12.80
C PHE A 15 10.02 10.87 -12.17
N PHE A 16 10.71 9.89 -11.58
CA PHE A 16 10.08 9.08 -10.56
C PHE A 16 10.21 9.85 -9.25
N PRO A 17 9.12 10.40 -8.67
CA PRO A 17 9.21 10.92 -7.32
C PRO A 17 9.75 9.80 -6.43
N VAL A 18 10.82 10.07 -5.69
CA VAL A 18 11.34 9.12 -4.72
C VAL A 18 10.21 8.87 -3.72
N ILE A 19 9.62 7.68 -3.77
CA ILE A 19 8.51 7.33 -2.89
C ILE A 19 9.09 7.02 -1.51
N GLY A 20 8.60 7.76 -0.52
CA GLY A 20 8.91 7.53 0.88
C GLY A 20 9.98 8.43 1.46
N VAL A 21 10.39 8.09 2.68
CA VAL A 21 11.20 8.94 3.57
C VAL A 21 12.39 8.15 4.11
N GLY A 22 13.47 8.86 4.45
CA GLY A 22 14.64 8.28 5.09
C GLY A 22 14.39 7.88 6.55
N PRO A 23 15.43 7.40 7.26
CA PRO A 23 15.37 7.15 8.70
C PRO A 23 14.83 8.33 9.48
N HIS A 24 14.06 8.06 10.53
CA HIS A 24 13.56 9.09 11.43
C HIS A 24 14.68 9.54 12.39
N GLU A 25 14.83 10.85 12.57
CA GLU A 25 15.79 11.42 13.51
C GLU A 25 15.44 11.07 14.97
N LYS A 26 16.45 10.99 15.83
CA LYS A 26 16.22 10.76 17.27
C LYS A 26 15.91 12.09 17.98
N PRO A 27 15.07 12.09 19.02
CA PRO A 27 14.38 10.95 19.61
C PRO A 27 13.23 10.43 18.73
N TRP A 28 13.05 9.11 18.72
CA TRP A 28 11.93 8.51 18.00
C TRP A 28 10.62 8.75 18.71
N PRO A 29 9.49 8.82 17.97
CA PRO A 29 8.18 8.95 18.57
C PRO A 29 7.83 7.68 19.38
N GLU A 30 7.07 7.88 20.45
CA GLU A 30 6.54 6.80 21.28
C GLU A 30 5.16 6.36 20.78
N GLY A 31 4.88 5.05 20.82
CA GLY A 31 3.57 4.49 20.47
C GLY A 31 3.66 3.10 19.86
N ALA A 32 2.65 2.27 20.14
CA ALA A 32 2.59 0.89 19.64
C ALA A 32 2.37 0.80 18.12
N GLN A 33 1.93 1.90 17.50
CA GLN A 33 1.73 1.99 16.06
C GLN A 33 3.04 2.08 15.27
N TYR A 34 4.11 2.58 15.88
CA TYR A 34 5.38 2.80 15.20
C TYR A 34 6.19 1.51 15.09
N ASP A 35 6.71 1.27 13.89
CA ASP A 35 7.61 0.16 13.59
C ASP A 35 9.07 0.62 13.71
N SER A 36 9.83 -0.01 14.60
CA SER A 36 11.22 0.33 14.85
C SER A 36 12.14 0.12 13.65
N GLU A 37 11.85 -0.86 12.77
CA GLU A 37 12.66 -1.10 11.57
C GLU A 37 12.46 0.00 10.54
N LEU A 38 11.23 0.50 10.41
CA LEU A 38 10.92 1.63 9.53
C LEU A 38 11.51 2.93 10.05
N LEU A 39 11.44 3.17 11.37
CA LEU A 39 12.08 4.33 11.99
C LEU A 39 13.61 4.31 11.77
N LEU A 40 14.23 3.14 11.86
CA LEU A 40 15.68 2.97 11.70
C LEU A 40 16.14 3.11 10.25
N ASN A 41 15.43 2.50 9.30
CA ASN A 41 15.90 2.35 7.91
C ASN A 41 15.21 3.29 6.92
N GLY A 42 14.16 3.98 7.37
CA GLY A 42 13.27 4.74 6.52
C GLY A 42 12.09 3.93 5.99
N ASP A 43 11.08 4.62 5.51
CA ASP A 43 9.84 4.05 5.01
C ASP A 43 9.64 4.40 3.54
N ARG A 44 9.90 3.42 2.65
CA ARG A 44 9.77 3.55 1.18
C ARG A 44 8.43 3.07 0.62
N ARG A 45 7.47 2.70 1.47
CA ARG A 45 6.17 2.16 1.02
C ARG A 45 5.34 3.24 0.34
N ASN A 46 4.36 2.86 -0.47
CA ASN A 46 3.40 3.82 -1.02
C ASN A 46 2.21 3.97 -0.05
N VAL A 47 2.42 4.74 1.03
CA VAL A 47 1.42 5.06 2.04
C VAL A 47 1.31 6.58 2.19
N LEU A 48 0.18 7.04 2.73
CA LEU A 48 -0.01 8.45 3.07
C LEU A 48 1.00 8.89 4.14
N ASP A 49 1.37 10.17 4.13
CA ASP A 49 2.44 10.70 4.97
C ASP A 49 2.17 10.53 6.47
N HIS A 50 0.91 10.59 6.90
CA HIS A 50 0.55 10.41 8.31
C HIS A 50 0.71 8.96 8.80
N TYR A 51 0.80 7.99 7.89
CA TYR A 51 1.06 6.58 8.21
C TYR A 51 2.54 6.19 8.08
N ARG A 52 3.42 7.16 7.82
CA ARG A 52 4.85 6.87 7.71
C ARG A 52 5.37 6.32 9.02
N TYR A 53 6.21 5.30 8.90
CA TYR A 53 6.78 4.55 10.02
C TYR A 53 5.78 3.73 10.84
N TRP A 54 4.48 3.73 10.49
CA TRP A 54 3.51 2.87 11.16
C TRP A 54 3.61 1.43 10.65
N SER A 55 3.38 0.46 11.54
CA SER A 55 3.19 -0.93 11.13
C SER A 55 1.97 -1.05 10.20
N VAL A 56 1.96 -2.05 9.31
CA VAL A 56 0.82 -2.26 8.42
C VAL A 56 -0.44 -2.55 9.22
N GLU A 57 -0.31 -3.28 10.32
CA GLU A 57 -1.37 -3.65 11.25
C GLU A 57 -2.00 -2.41 11.89
N ALA A 58 -1.19 -1.43 12.31
CA ALA A 58 -1.71 -0.18 12.86
C ALA A 58 -2.44 0.66 11.81
N ILE A 59 -1.94 0.69 10.57
CA ILE A 59 -2.63 1.37 9.46
C ILE A 59 -3.98 0.72 9.19
N VAL A 60 -4.03 -0.63 9.13
CA VAL A 60 -5.27 -1.37 8.93
C VAL A 60 -6.26 -1.09 10.06
N ALA A 61 -5.81 -1.14 11.32
CA ALA A 61 -6.66 -0.86 12.48
C ALA A 61 -7.25 0.57 12.45
N ASP A 62 -6.45 1.58 12.09
CA ASP A 62 -6.95 2.95 11.93
C ASP A 62 -7.96 3.08 10.77
N LEU A 63 -7.65 2.47 9.62
CA LEU A 63 -8.56 2.44 8.46
C LEU A 63 -9.89 1.73 8.77
N ASP A 64 -9.87 0.69 9.60
CA ASP A 64 -11.07 -0.04 10.02
C ASP A 64 -12.06 0.84 10.77
N THR A 65 -11.58 1.85 11.51
CA THR A 65 -12.45 2.79 12.27
C THR A 65 -13.28 3.71 11.37
N LYS A 66 -12.87 3.89 10.11
CA LYS A 66 -13.41 4.90 9.19
C LYS A 66 -13.84 4.34 7.84
N ARG A 67 -14.11 3.04 7.75
CA ARG A 67 -14.59 2.41 6.52
C ARG A 67 -15.91 3.02 6.06
N HIS A 68 -16.03 3.26 4.76
CA HIS A 68 -17.32 3.53 4.18
C HIS A 68 -18.15 2.24 4.22
N LYS A 69 -19.41 2.31 4.68
CA LYS A 69 -20.38 1.20 4.68
C LYS A 69 -20.86 0.83 3.27
N LEU A 70 -19.95 0.88 2.31
CA LEU A 70 -20.13 0.50 0.92
C LEU A 70 -19.50 -0.88 0.72
N HIS A 71 -20.25 -1.77 0.10
CA HIS A 71 -19.73 -3.03 -0.42
C HIS A 71 -19.86 -3.02 -1.94
N ILE A 72 -18.85 -3.56 -2.62
CA ILE A 72 -18.84 -3.69 -4.07
C ILE A 72 -18.92 -5.17 -4.41
N ALA A 73 -19.86 -5.56 -5.25
CA ALA A 73 -19.94 -6.91 -5.81
C ALA A 73 -19.52 -6.87 -7.28
N ILE A 74 -18.68 -7.82 -7.70
CA ILE A 74 -18.22 -7.97 -9.08
C ILE A 74 -18.63 -9.36 -9.57
N GLU A 75 -19.43 -9.40 -10.62
CA GLU A 75 -19.85 -10.66 -11.24
C GLU A 75 -18.78 -11.19 -12.20
N ASN A 76 -18.19 -12.34 -11.87
CA ASN A 76 -17.13 -13.00 -12.63
C ASN A 76 -17.67 -14.24 -13.39
N TRP A 77 -18.80 -14.07 -14.09
CA TRP A 77 -19.38 -15.12 -14.95
C TRP A 77 -18.59 -15.27 -16.27
N GLN A 78 -18.03 -14.17 -16.77
CA GLN A 78 -17.13 -14.13 -17.93
C GLN A 78 -15.71 -13.73 -17.50
N HIS A 79 -14.86 -13.27 -18.42
CA HIS A 79 -13.57 -12.68 -18.06
C HIS A 79 -13.76 -11.17 -17.86
N ASP A 80 -13.93 -10.74 -16.61
CA ASP A 80 -13.90 -9.32 -16.31
C ASP A 80 -12.43 -8.87 -16.21
N LEU A 81 -11.96 -8.23 -17.29
CA LEU A 81 -10.60 -7.69 -17.39
C LEU A 81 -10.36 -6.51 -16.42
N ASN A 82 -11.42 -5.94 -15.84
CA ASN A 82 -11.37 -4.71 -15.05
C ASN A 82 -11.34 -4.95 -13.53
N ILE A 83 -11.46 -6.20 -13.05
CA ILE A 83 -11.50 -6.53 -11.61
C ILE A 83 -10.38 -5.84 -10.84
N GLY A 84 -9.15 -5.86 -11.36
CA GLY A 84 -8.01 -5.23 -10.69
C GLY A 84 -8.17 -3.72 -10.50
N SER A 85 -8.65 -3.01 -11.53
CA SER A 85 -8.89 -1.58 -11.43
C SER A 85 -10.03 -1.25 -10.46
N VAL A 86 -11.11 -2.05 -10.46
CA VAL A 86 -12.22 -1.88 -9.51
C VAL A 86 -11.75 -2.10 -8.07
N VAL A 87 -10.99 -3.17 -7.81
CA VAL A 87 -10.46 -3.47 -6.47
C VAL A 87 -9.51 -2.38 -5.97
N ARG A 88 -8.63 -1.83 -6.83
CA ARG A 88 -7.74 -0.72 -6.44
C ARG A 88 -8.51 0.55 -6.09
N THR A 89 -9.53 0.89 -6.89
CA THR A 89 -10.41 2.04 -6.60
C THR A 89 -11.17 1.81 -5.29
N ALA A 90 -11.70 0.61 -5.06
CA ALA A 90 -12.39 0.25 -3.83
C ALA A 90 -11.48 0.39 -2.59
N ASN A 91 -10.24 -0.08 -2.68
CA ASN A 91 -9.25 0.08 -1.61
C ASN A 91 -8.93 1.55 -1.34
N ALA A 92 -8.75 2.36 -2.39
CA ALA A 92 -8.52 3.80 -2.26
C ALA A 92 -9.70 4.53 -1.60
N PHE A 93 -10.93 4.07 -1.87
CA PHE A 93 -12.15 4.58 -1.23
C PHE A 93 -12.40 4.02 0.17
N ASN A 94 -11.51 3.19 0.72
CA ASN A 94 -11.66 2.51 2.01
C ASN A 94 -13.05 1.86 2.20
N VAL A 95 -13.50 1.11 1.19
CA VAL A 95 -14.79 0.41 1.26
C VAL A 95 -14.78 -0.67 2.36
N ALA A 96 -15.97 -1.08 2.80
CA ALA A 96 -16.14 -2.13 3.79
C ALA A 96 -15.82 -3.53 3.23
N GLY A 97 -16.00 -3.75 1.93
CA GLY A 97 -15.58 -4.99 1.30
C GLY A 97 -15.82 -5.05 -0.20
N VAL A 98 -15.07 -5.93 -0.85
CA VAL A 98 -15.27 -6.33 -2.25
C VAL A 98 -15.59 -7.81 -2.31
N HIS A 99 -16.67 -8.15 -3.00
CA HIS A 99 -17.17 -9.51 -3.16
C HIS A 99 -17.02 -9.91 -4.63
N ILE A 100 -16.33 -11.00 -4.89
CA ILE A 100 -16.23 -11.57 -6.24
C ILE A 100 -17.20 -12.74 -6.32
N VAL A 101 -18.19 -12.64 -7.22
CA VAL A 101 -19.27 -13.62 -7.35
C VAL A 101 -19.14 -14.31 -8.71
N GLY A 102 -18.84 -15.60 -8.74
CA GLY A 102 -18.72 -16.35 -10.00
C GLY A 102 -17.99 -17.67 -9.85
N LYS A 103 -17.86 -18.41 -10.95
CA LYS A 103 -17.19 -19.74 -11.00
C LYS A 103 -15.72 -19.67 -11.42
N ARG A 104 -15.23 -18.49 -11.80
CA ARG A 104 -13.87 -18.30 -12.31
C ARG A 104 -12.99 -17.72 -11.23
N ASP A 105 -11.80 -18.28 -11.10
CA ASP A 105 -10.75 -17.70 -10.27
C ASP A 105 -10.32 -16.34 -10.83
N TRP A 106 -9.81 -15.49 -9.95
CA TRP A 106 -9.26 -14.19 -10.31
C TRP A 106 -7.86 -14.04 -9.73
N ASN A 107 -6.94 -13.40 -10.46
CA ASN A 107 -5.58 -13.15 -9.98
C ASN A 107 -5.57 -11.98 -8.99
N LYS A 108 -5.79 -12.27 -7.70
CA LYS A 108 -5.76 -11.27 -6.63
C LYS A 108 -4.41 -10.57 -6.50
N ARG A 109 -3.30 -11.29 -6.67
CA ARG A 109 -1.96 -10.72 -6.51
C ARG A 109 -1.61 -9.79 -7.67
N GLY A 110 -1.89 -10.21 -8.90
CA GLY A 110 -1.70 -9.37 -10.08
C GLY A 110 -2.59 -8.13 -10.05
N ALA A 111 -3.82 -8.25 -9.55
CA ALA A 111 -4.74 -7.12 -9.39
C ALA A 111 -4.19 -6.03 -8.43
N MET A 112 -3.54 -6.44 -7.35
CA MET A 112 -2.97 -5.55 -6.34
C MET A 112 -1.51 -5.17 -6.62
N VAL A 113 -0.94 -5.61 -7.74
CA VAL A 113 0.48 -5.41 -8.08
C VAL A 113 1.41 -5.93 -6.96
N THR A 114 1.03 -7.06 -6.38
CA THR A 114 1.80 -7.74 -5.32
C THR A 114 2.44 -9.04 -5.81
N ASP A 115 2.34 -9.36 -7.11
CA ASP A 115 3.16 -10.41 -7.69
C ASP A 115 4.63 -9.94 -7.65
N ARG A 116 5.48 -10.72 -6.98
CA ARG A 116 6.93 -10.51 -6.91
C ARG A 116 7.62 -11.25 -8.04
#